data_AF-A0A1H0T899-F1
#
_entry.id   AF-A0A1H0T899-F1
#
_cell.length_a   1.000
_cell.length_b   1.000
_cell.length_c   1.000
_cell.angle_alpha   90.00
_cell.angle_beta   90.00
_cell.angle_gamma   90.00
#
_symmetry.space_group_name_H-M   'P 1'
#
loop_
_entity.id
_entity.type
_entity.pdbx_description
1 polymer ?
#
loop_
_entity_poly.entity_id
_entity_poly.type
_entity_poly.pdbx_seq_one_letter_code
_entity_poly.pdbx_strand_id
1 'polypeptide(L)' 'MKGKIIDLNNSEAFVSLEDDTIITIPLTNFNASISIGSSIDMASLSGSYGLYNNHRAEIAQNKLIDFF' A
#
# COMPACT_ATOMS: atom_id res chain seq x y z
N MET A 1 -12.20 3.24 -2.20
CA MET A 1 -11.05 3.98 -1.62
C MET A 1 -10.16 4.35 -2.78
N LYS A 2 -9.76 5.61 -2.94
CA LYS A 2 -8.92 6.03 -4.07
C LYS A 2 -7.48 6.21 -3.62
N GLY A 3 -6.56 6.04 -4.55
CA GLY A 3 -5.14 6.29 -4.33
C GLY A 3 -4.49 6.91 -5.54
N LYS A 4 -3.30 7.46 -5.37
CA LYS A 4 -2.46 8.01 -6.43
C LYS A 4 -1.13 7.28 -6.45
N ILE A 5 -0.71 6.84 -7.63
CA ILE A 5 0.61 6.23 -7.79
C ILE A 5 1.66 7.33 -7.65
N ILE A 6 2.53 7.19 -6.66
CA ILE A 6 3.61 8.14 -6.38
C ILE A 6 4.94 7.65 -6.91
N ASP A 7 5.12 6.34 -7.03
CA ASP A 7 6.32 5.71 -7.57
C ASP A 7 6.00 4.30 -8.09
N LEU A 8 6.86 3.74 -8.93
CA LEU A 8 6.73 2.40 -9.49
C LEU A 8 8.10 1.81 -9.84
N ASN A 9 8.26 0.53 -9.55
CA ASN A 9 9.43 -0.26 -9.93
C ASN A 9 9.00 -1.37 -10.94
N ASN A 10 9.91 -2.28 -11.28
CA ASN A 10 9.63 -3.33 -12.28
C ASN A 10 8.55 -4.35 -11.86
N SER A 11 8.16 -4.40 -10.58
CA SER A 11 7.26 -5.41 -10.02
C SER A 11 6.12 -4.84 -9.17
N GLU A 12 6.25 -3.63 -8.66
CA GLU A 12 5.36 -3.04 -7.65
C GLU A 12 5.11 -1.56 -7.92
N ALA A 13 3.94 -1.09 -7.48
CA ALA A 13 3.54 0.31 -7.46
C ALA A 13 3.34 0.80 -6.03
N PHE A 14 3.83 2.00 -5.76
CA PHE A 14 3.64 2.70 -4.49
C PHE A 14 2.48 3.68 -4.63
N VAL A 15 1.47 3.52 -3.79
CA VAL A 15 0.21 4.25 -3.88
C VAL A 15 -0.01 5.03 -2.59
N SER A 16 -0.15 6.35 -2.72
CA SER A 16 -0.62 7.21 -1.64
C SER A 16 -2.14 7.19 -1.60
N LEU A 17 -2.70 6.84 -0.45
CA LEU A 17 -4.13 6.87 -0.18
C LEU A 17 -4.57 8.26 0.32
N GLU A 18 -5.88 8.44 0.47
CA GLU A 18 -6.49 9.71 0.94
C GLU A 18 -6.21 10.01 2.43
N ASP A 19 -5.79 9.01 3.21
CA ASP A 19 -5.43 9.14 4.62
C ASP A 19 -3.91 9.33 4.84
N ASP A 20 -3.20 9.72 3.78
CA ASP A 20 -1.74 9.85 3.71
C ASP A 20 -0.95 8.54 3.95
N THR A 21 -1.63 7.39 3.96
CA THR A 21 -0.96 6.09 4.02
C THR A 21 -0.36 5.72 2.65
N ILE A 22 0.85 5.18 2.67
CA ILE A 22 1.48 4.64 1.47
C ILE A 22 1.40 3.12 1.52
N ILE A 23 0.83 2.53 0.48
CA ILE A 23 0.73 1.08 0.32
C ILE A 23 1.51 0.64 -0.92
N THR A 24 1.94 -0.61 -0.92
CA THR A 24 2.63 -1.24 -2.05
C THR A 24 1.70 -2.27 -2.69
N ILE A 25 1.55 -2.21 -4.01
CA ILE A 25 0.66 -3.10 -4.77
C ILE A 25 1.45 -3.74 -5.91
N PRO A 26 1.43 -5.08 -6.06
CA PRO A 26 2.04 -5.75 -7.21
C PRO A 26 1.45 -5.27 -8.53
N LEU A 27 2.30 -5.06 -9.54
CA LEU A 27 1.86 -4.64 -10.88
C LEU A 27 0.88 -5.62 -11.53
N THR A 28 0.94 -6.90 -11.14
CA THR A 28 0.04 -7.96 -11.60
C THR A 28 -1.43 -7.72 -11.24
N ASN A 29 -1.71 -6.86 -10.26
CA ASN A 29 -3.07 -6.57 -9.79
C ASN A 29 -3.72 -5.42 -10.57
N PHE A 30 -2.97 -4.77 -11.46
CA PHE A 30 -3.47 -3.69 -12.30
C PHE A 30 -3.95 -4.24 -13.63
N ASN A 31 -5.20 -3.94 -13.97
CA ASN A 31 -5.82 -4.38 -15.22
C ASN A 31 -5.38 -3.55 -16.45
N ALA A 32 -4.62 -2.48 -16.25
CA ALA A 32 -4.16 -1.57 -17.28
C ALA A 32 -2.74 -1.09 -16.99
N SER A 33 -2.05 -0.61 -18.02
CA SER A 33 -0.78 0.09 -17.86
C SER A 33 -0.97 1.31 -16.96
N ILE A 34 -0.19 1.37 -15.89
CA ILE A 34 -0.20 2.47 -14.94
C ILE A 34 1.03 3.36 -15.09
N SER A 35 0.89 4.63 -14.73
CA SER A 35 1.98 5.60 -14.72
C SER A 35 2.01 6.38 -13.41
N ILE A 36 3.19 6.90 -13.07
CA ILE A 36 3.35 7.81 -11.92
C ILE A 36 2.39 8.99 -12.09
N GLY A 37 1.67 9.31 -11.02
CA GLY A 37 0.66 10.36 -10.99
C GLY A 37 -0.76 9.90 -11.32
N SER A 38 -0.94 8.68 -11.85
CA SER A 38 -2.26 8.13 -12.13
C SER A 38 -3.08 7.91 -10.86
N SER A 39 -4.35 8.26 -10.91
CA SER A 39 -5.32 7.91 -9.87
C SER A 39 -5.87 6.51 -10.10
N ILE A 40 -5.94 5.73 -9.02
CA ILE A 40 -6.45 4.38 -9.03
C ILE A 40 -7.63 4.27 -8.07
N ASP A 41 -8.66 3.56 -8.49
CA ASP A 41 -9.71 3.11 -7.57
C ASP A 41 -9.30 1.75 -7.03
N MET A 42 -9.13 1.65 -5.72
CA MET A 42 -8.80 0.39 -5.07
C MET A 42 -9.89 -0.65 -5.33
N ALA A 43 -11.15 -0.28 -5.53
CA ALA A 43 -12.19 -1.24 -5.89
C ALA A 43 -12.00 -1.91 -7.27
N SER A 44 -11.16 -1.35 -8.13
CA SER A 44 -10.97 -1.79 -9.52
C SER A 44 -9.77 -2.71 -9.77
N LEU A 45 -8.92 -2.95 -8.75
CA LEU A 45 -7.77 -3.84 -8.91
C LEU A 45 -8.22 -5.30 -8.87
N SER A 46 -7.64 -6.09 -9.78
CA SER A 46 -7.89 -7.52 -9.86
C SER A 46 -7.01 -8.26 -8.86
N GLY A 47 -7.63 -8.72 -7.78
CA GLY A 47 -6.95 -9.43 -6.73
C GLY A 47 -7.77 -9.34 -5.45
N SER A 48 -7.78 -10.40 -4.66
CA SER A 48 -8.22 -10.27 -3.28
C SER A 48 -7.27 -9.27 -2.63
N TYR A 49 -7.78 -8.11 -2.23
CA TYR A 49 -7.22 -7.38 -1.10
C TYR A 49 -7.44 -8.22 0.15
N GLY A 50 -6.85 -9.42 0.18
CA GLY A 50 -6.35 -9.96 1.41
C GLY A 50 -5.36 -8.90 1.84
N LEU A 51 -5.76 -8.12 2.83
CA LEU A 51 -4.94 -7.22 3.61
C LEU A 51 -3.52 -7.77 3.66
N TYR A 52 -2.67 -7.40 2.71
CA TYR A 52 -1.24 -7.39 2.90
C TYR A 52 -0.99 -6.18 3.79
N ASN A 53 -1.54 -6.26 5.01
CA ASN A 53 -0.96 -5.75 6.23
C ASN A 53 0.37 -6.51 6.47
N ASN A 54 1.24 -6.52 5.46
CA ASN A 54 2.68 -6.57 5.63
C ASN A 54 3.21 -5.16 5.88
N HIS A 55 2.34 -4.22 6.28
CA HIS A 55 2.61 -3.60 7.57
C HIS A 55 2.90 -4.73 8.56
N ARG A 56 4.18 -5.10 8.70
CA ARG A 56 4.76 -5.01 10.03
C ARG A 56 4.37 -3.63 10.53
N ALA A 57 3.16 -3.51 11.06
CA ALA A 57 2.98 -2.79 12.26
C ALA A 57 3.91 -3.53 13.23
N GLU A 58 5.21 -3.18 13.18
CA GLU A 58 5.81 -2.72 14.40
C GLU A 58 4.86 -1.62 14.89
N ILE A 59 3.76 -2.07 15.53
CA ILE A 59 3.37 -1.52 16.79
C ILE A 59 4.69 -1.61 17.55
N ALA A 60 5.49 -0.55 17.47
CA ALA A 60 6.43 -0.24 18.50
C ALA A 60 5.52 -0.21 19.72
N GLN A 61 5.46 -1.36 20.41
CA GLN A 61 4.80 -1.48 21.69
C GLN A 61 5.60 -0.55 22.57
N ASN A 62 5.16 0.69 22.57
CA ASN A 62 5.68 1.71 23.42
C ASN A 62 5.29 1.26 24.82
N LYS A 63 6.31 1.06 25.67
CA LYS A 63 6.25 0.92 27.14
C LYS A 63 5.83 -0.45 27.70
N LEU A 64 6.54 -1.08 28.64
CA LEU A 64 7.61 -0.66 29.57
C LEU A 64 8.58 -1.84 29.78
N ILE A 65 9.88 -1.59 29.70
CA ILE A 65 10.87 -2.46 30.36
C ILE A 65 10.74 -2.16 31.85
N ASP A 66 10.16 -3.11 32.59
CA ASP A 66 10.09 -3.09 34.04
C ASP A 66 11.40 -3.67 34.57
N PHE A 67 12.24 -2.84 35.20
CA PHE A 67 13.39 -3.32 35.96
C PHE A 67 12.92 -3.57 37.39
N PHE A 68 12.65 -4.85 37.71
CA PHE A 68 12.60 -5.34 39.09
C PHE A 68 13.66 -6.42 39.29
#